data_AF-A0A521L572-F1
#
_entry.id   AF-A0A521L572-F1
#
_cell.length_a   1.000
_cell.length_b   1.000
_cell.length_c   1.000
_cell.angle_alpha   90.00
_cell.angle_beta   90.00
_cell.angle_gamma   90.00
#
_symmetry.space_group_name_H-M   'P 1'
#
loop_
_entity.id
_entity.type
_entity.pdbx_description
1 polymer ?
#
loop_
_entity_poly.entity_id
_entity_poly.type
_entity_poly.pdbx_seq_one_letter_code
_entity_poly.pdbx_strand_id
1 'polypeptide(L)' 'GTMFPAMAMGRAISQALEALARQPEAEKSITRALFIGLAMIESLAIYCLVIVLIILFRNPLLEYLLK' A
#
# COMPACT_ATOMS: atom_id res chain seq x y z
N GLY A 1 -4.61 -8.83 -3.95
CA GLY A 1 -4.40 -7.36 -3.84
C GLY A 1 -3.07 -6.98 -3.21
N THR A 2 -2.46 -7.81 -2.35
CA THR A 2 -1.34 -7.38 -1.48
C THR A 2 0.06 -7.70 -2.00
N MET A 3 0.20 -8.64 -2.94
CA MET A 3 1.51 -9.11 -3.43
C MET A 3 2.34 -8.00 -4.08
N PHE A 4 1.73 -7.19 -4.96
CA PHE A 4 2.44 -6.07 -5.61
C PHE A 4 2.81 -4.95 -4.64
N PRO A 5 1.90 -4.47 -3.76
CA PRO A 5 2.26 -3.56 -2.68
C PRO A 5 3.42 -4.06 -1.82
N ALA A 6 3.40 -5.34 -1.39
CA ALA A 6 4.47 -5.92 -0.57
C ALA A 6 5.84 -5.88 -1.28
N MET A 7 5.89 -6.26 -2.56
CA MET A 7 7.13 -6.19 -3.34
C MET A 7 7.62 -4.75 -3.54
N ALA A 8 6.70 -3.81 -3.80
CA ALA A 8 7.05 -2.39 -3.99
C ALA A 8 7.57 -1.76 -2.69
N MET A 9 6.90 -2.02 -1.55
CA MET A 9 7.34 -1.55 -0.24
C MET A 9 8.71 -2.12 0.15
N GLY A 10 8.94 -3.42 -0.07
CA GLY A 10 10.25 -4.03 0.19
C GLY A 10 11.38 -3.36 -0.59
N ARG A 11 11.15 -3.06 -1.88
CA ARG A 11 12.12 -2.32 -2.72
C ARG A 11 12.33 -0.89 -2.23
N ALA A 12 11.26 -0.16 -1.90
CA ALA A 12 11.34 1.22 -1.42
C ALA A 12 12.11 1.32 -0.10
N ILE A 13 11.86 0.39 0.83
CA ILE A 13 12.58 0.32 2.11
C ILE A 13 14.06 0.02 1.87
N SER A 14 14.39 -0.96 1.02
CA SER A 14 15.79 -1.28 0.69
C SER A 14 16.53 -0.06 0.14
N GLN A 15 15.91 0.67 -0.79
CA GLN A 15 16.52 1.87 -1.37
C GLN A 15 16.66 3.01 -0.34
N ALA A 16 15.68 3.17 0.55
CA ALA A 16 15.77 4.16 1.61
C ALA A 16 16.90 3.84 2.60
N LEU A 17 17.10 2.57 2.94
CA LEU A 17 18.21 2.13 3.79
C LEU A 17 19.57 2.39 3.13
N GLU A 18 19.71 2.12 1.82
CA GLU A 18 20.93 2.46 1.08
C GLU A 18 21.19 3.97 1.05
N ALA A 19 20.14 4.78 0.86
CA ALA A 19 20.24 6.24 0.88
C ALA A 19 20.65 6.77 2.26
N LEU A 20 20.05 6.23 3.33
CA LEU A 20 20.41 6.54 4.73
C LEU A 20 21.86 6.17 5.06
N ALA A 21 22.33 5.02 4.58
CA ALA A 21 23.72 4.59 4.78
C ALA A 21 24.71 5.53 4.06
N ARG A 22 24.33 6.11 2.92
CA ARG A 22 25.16 7.07 2.16
C ARG A 22 25.10 8.49 2.70
N GLN A 23 23.94 8.91 3.24
CA GLN A 23 23.68 10.27 3.73
C GLN A 23 22.89 10.24 5.04
N PRO A 24 23.54 9.95 6.18
CA PRO A 24 22.88 9.87 7.48
C PRO A 24 22.28 11.22 7.93
N GLU A 25 22.88 12.35 7.55
CA GLU A 25 22.37 13.70 7.84
C GLU A 25 21.00 13.99 7.20
N ALA A 26 20.64 13.26 6.14
CA ALA A 26 19.37 13.39 5.44
C ALA A 26 18.25 12.48 6.00
N GLU A 27 18.49 11.75 7.10
CA GLU A 27 17.58 10.78 7.70
C GLU A 27 16.13 11.28 7.77
N LYS A 28 15.90 12.45 8.35
CA LYS A 28 14.54 12.99 8.54
C LYS A 28 13.81 13.20 7.21
N SER A 29 14.52 13.63 6.18
CA SER A 29 13.93 13.87 4.85
C SER A 29 13.62 12.54 4.15
N ILE A 30 14.57 11.60 4.18
CA ILE A 30 14.44 10.27 3.56
C ILE A 30 13.28 9.50 4.20
N THR A 31 13.25 9.41 5.53
CA THR A 31 12.23 8.67 6.27
C THR A 31 10.83 9.26 6.07
N ARG A 32 10.71 10.60 6.02
CA ARG A 32 9.44 11.27 5.70
C ARG A 32 8.96 10.91 4.29
N ALA A 33 9.83 11.02 3.29
CA ALA A 33 9.49 10.67 1.91
C ALA A 33 9.12 9.19 1.78
N LEU A 34 9.85 8.30 2.45
CA LEU A 34 9.57 6.87 2.52
C LEU A 34 8.16 6.62 3.06
N PHE A 35 7.80 7.14 4.24
CA PHE A 35 6.48 6.88 4.82
C PHE A 35 5.33 7.42 3.98
N ILE A 36 5.49 8.60 3.35
CA ILE A 36 4.50 9.12 2.42
C ILE A 36 4.34 8.15 1.23
N GLY A 37 5.44 7.67 0.65
CA GLY A 37 5.42 6.70 -0.44
C GLY A 37 4.79 5.36 -0.06
N LEU A 38 5.16 4.81 1.11
CA LEU A 38 4.58 3.57 1.63
C LEU A 38 3.07 3.70 1.88
N ALA A 39 2.61 4.83 2.44
CA ALA A 39 1.19 5.07 2.65
C ALA A 39 0.39 5.11 1.33
N MET A 40 0.98 5.68 0.27
CA MET A 40 0.37 5.67 -1.06
C MET A 40 0.28 4.26 -1.64
N ILE A 41 1.33 3.45 -1.51
CA ILE A 41 1.32 2.05 -1.95
C ILE A 41 0.27 1.23 -1.18
N GLU A 42 0.17 1.43 0.13
CA GLU A 42 -0.73 0.68 0.99
C GLU A 42 -2.21 1.00 0.69
N SER A 43 -2.52 2.22 0.25
CA SER A 43 -3.89 2.60 -0.12
C SER A 43 -4.52 1.67 -1.17
N LEU A 44 -3.71 1.15 -2.10
CA LEU A 44 -4.14 0.17 -3.11
C LEU A 44 -4.56 -1.16 -2.50
N ALA A 45 -3.82 -1.64 -1.49
CA ALA A 45 -4.16 -2.85 -0.76
C ALA A 45 -5.49 -2.69 0.00
N ILE A 46 -5.69 -1.52 0.61
CA ILE A 46 -6.93 -1.16 1.30
C ILE A 46 -8.11 -1.09 0.32
N TYR A 47 -7.94 -0.55 -0.89
CA TYR A 47 -9.01 -0.57 -1.90
C TYR A 47 -9.42 -1.98 -2.29
N CYS A 48 -8.45 -2.88 -2.51
CA CYS A 48 -8.78 -4.29 -2.76
C CYS A 48 -9.53 -4.91 -1.56
N LEU A 49 -9.11 -4.63 -0.33
CA LEU A 49 -9.77 -5.14 0.87
C LEU A 49 -11.22 -4.63 0.96
N VAL A 50 -11.44 -3.34 0.77
CA VAL A 50 -12.77 -2.73 0.83
C VAL A 50 -13.70 -3.32 -0.23
N ILE A 51 -13.23 -3.50 -1.47
CA ILE A 51 -14.01 -4.14 -2.53
C ILE A 51 -14.40 -5.57 -2.16
N VAL A 52 -13.46 -6.35 -1.61
CA VAL A 52 -13.75 -7.72 -1.14
C VAL A 52 -14.78 -7.71 -0.01
N LEU A 53 -14.67 -6.80 0.96
CA LEU A 53 -15.64 -6.69 2.05
C LEU A 53 -17.04 -6.31 1.55
N ILE A 54 -17.13 -5.41 0.56
CA ILE A 54 -18.40 -5.07 -0.08
C ILE A 54 -19.00 -6.31 -0.74
N ILE A 55 -18.22 -7.06 -1.51
CA ILE A 55 -18.70 -8.28 -2.18
C ILE A 55 -19.13 -9.35 -1.17
N LEU A 56 -18.46 -9.48 -0.03
CA LEU A 56 -18.80 -10.50 0.97
C LEU A 56 -20.02 -10.13 1.82
N PHE A 57 -20.14 -8.89 2.27
CA PHE A 57 -21.15 -8.49 3.27
C PHE A 57 -22.28 -7.64 2.70
N ARG A 58 -22.09 -6.98 1.56
CA ARG A 58 -23.08 -6.09 0.94
C ARG A 58 -23.02 -6.21 -0.58
N ASN A 59 -23.10 -7.44 -1.07
CA ASN A 59 -22.93 -7.70 -2.50
C ASN A 59 -24.03 -7.01 -3.32
N PRO A 60 -23.71 -5.96 -4.11
CA PRO A 60 -24.71 -5.25 -4.88
C PRO A 60 -25.27 -6.09 -6.04
N LEU A 61 -24.59 -7.18 -6.42
CA LEU A 61 -24.99 -8.03 -7.53
C LEU A 61 -26.18 -8.93 -7.19
N LEU A 62 -26.40 -9.22 -5.90
CA LEU A 62 -27.52 -10.07 -5.47
C LEU A 62 -28.88 -9.42 -5.76
N GLU A 63 -28.97 -8.09 -5.75
CA GLU A 63 -30.21 -7.36 -6.08
C GLU A 63 -30.65 -7.55 -7.54
N TYR A 64 -29.71 -7.86 -8.44
CA TYR A 64 -30.01 -8.13 -9.86
C TYR A 64 -30.40 -9.59 -10.12
N LEU A 65 -30.02 -10.50 -9.22
CA LEU A 65 -30.19 -11.96 -9.36
C LEU A 65 -31.44 -12.48 -8.64
N LEU A 66 -31.90 -11.77 -7.60
CA LEU A 66 -33.07 -12.13 -6.79
C LEU A 66 -34.36 -11.39 -7.22
N LYS A 67 -34.31 -10.68 -8.34
CA LYS A 67 -35.50 -10.21 -9.08
C LYS A 67 -35.89 -11.23 -10.12
#